data_AF-A0A382LMT9-F1
#
_entry.id   AF-A0A382LMT9-F1
#
_cell.length_a   1.000
_cell.length_b   1.000
_cell.length_c   1.000
_cell.angle_alpha   90.00
_cell.angle_beta   90.00
_cell.angle_gamma   90.00
#
_symmetry.space_group_name_H-M   'P 1'
#
loop_
_entity.id
_entity.type
_entity.pdbx_description
1 polymer ?
#
loop_
_entity_poly.entity_id
_entity_poly.type
_entity_poly.pdbx_seq_one_letter_code
_entity_poly.pdbx_strand_id
1 'polypeptide(L)' 'MVKIVTVYPGADGESRLIDVTIDQFAEIVNHIGEGPTRLNQSPSPKVDDYHNASRVQYVAHLAGISEIEVADGTVRRL' A
#
# COMPACT_ATOMS: atom_id res chain seq x y z
N MET A 1 15.34 4.82 -5.45
CA MET A 1 15.41 3.89 -4.31
C MET A 1 13.99 3.42 -4.04
N VAL A 2 13.75 2.11 -4.00
CA VAL A 2 12.39 1.56 -3.84
C VAL A 2 11.87 1.87 -2.43
N LYS A 3 10.63 2.35 -2.33
CA LYS A 3 9.91 2.48 -1.05
C LYS A 3 8.69 1.59 -1.08
N ILE A 4 8.50 0.82 -0.01
CA ILE A 4 7.41 -0.14 0.12
C ILE A 4 6.63 0.21 1.38
N VAL A 5 5.33 0.42 1.20
CA VAL A 5 4.40 0.67 2.29
C VAL A 5 3.32 -0.40 2.28
N THR A 6 3.05 -0.94 3.46
CA THR A 6 1.90 -1.81 3.69
C THR A 6 0.78 -1.01 4.34
N VAL A 7 -0.45 -1.20 3.84
CA VAL A 7 -1.68 -0.71 4.45
C VAL A 7 -2.33 -1.87 5.19
N TYR A 8 -2.40 -1.75 6.53
CA TYR A 8 -2.92 -2.79 7.40
C TYR A 8 -4.24 -2.36 8.06
N PRO A 9 -5.30 -3.20 8.04
CA PRO A 9 -6.52 -2.91 8.76
C PRO A 9 -6.35 -3.14 10.27
N GLY A 10 -6.59 -2.11 11.08
CA GLY A 10 -6.70 -2.20 12.53
C GLY A 10 -8.02 -2.86 12.97
N ALA A 11 -8.03 -3.35 14.21
CA ALA A 11 -9.23 -3.95 14.82
C ALA A 11 -10.38 -2.95 15.03
N ASP A 12 -10.06 -1.66 14.96
CA ASP A 12 -10.95 -0.50 14.99
C ASP A 12 -11.58 -0.22 13.61
N GLY A 13 -11.20 -0.94 12.56
CA GLY A 13 -11.64 -0.67 11.19
C GLY A 13 -10.84 0.44 10.50
N GLU A 14 -9.84 1.02 11.17
CA GLU A 14 -8.96 2.05 10.61
C GLU A 14 -7.80 1.44 9.83
N SER A 15 -7.28 2.18 8.86
CA SER A 15 -6.11 1.75 8.08
C SER A 15 -4.83 2.34 8.67
N ARG A 16 -3.74 1.55 8.70
CA ARG A 16 -2.43 1.98 9.22
C ARG A 16 -1.35 1.79 8.16
N LEU A 17 -0.43 2.75 8.06
CA LEU A 17 0.69 2.72 7.11
C LEU A 17 1.98 2.26 7.81
N ILE A 18 2.61 1.21 7.29
CA ILE A 18 3.86 0.65 7.83
C ILE A 18 4.91 0.61 6.73
N ASP A 19 6.10 1.16 6.99
CA ASP A 19 7.26 0.97 6.11
C ASP A 19 7.81 -0.43 6.31
N VAL A 20 8.08 -1.11 5.20
CA VAL A 20 8.69 -2.45 5.23
C VAL A 20 9.94 -2.48 4.34
N THR A 21 10.92 -3.29 4.75
CA THR A 21 12.07 -3.59 3.90
C THR A 21 11.66 -4.50 2.73
N ILE A 22 12.55 -4.64 1.75
CA ILE A 22 12.37 -5.59 0.64
C ILE A 22 12.23 -7.02 1.16
N ASP A 23 13.05 -7.41 2.14
CA ASP A 23 13.02 -8.76 2.72
C ASP A 23 11.71 -9.02 3.47
N GLN A 24 11.26 -8.06 4.29
CA GLN A 24 9.96 -8.14 4.97
C GLN A 24 8.81 -8.21 3.97
N PHE A 25 8.86 -7.40 2.92
CA PHE A 25 7.86 -7.43 1.86
C PHE A 25 7.82 -8.79 1.16
N ALA A 26 8.98 -9.39 0.86
CA ALA A 26 9.08 -10.69 0.22
C ALA A 26 8.47 -11.81 1.07
N GLU A 27 8.69 -11.81 2.40
CA GLU A 27 8.04 -12.76 3.30
C GLU A 27 6.51 -12.61 3.25
N ILE A 28 6.02 -11.38 3.20
CA ILE A 28 4.59 -11.10 3.25
C ILE A 28 3.87 -11.45 1.94
N VAL A 29 4.37 -11.02 0.78
CA VAL A 29 3.68 -11.29 -0.51
C VAL A 29 3.65 -12.77 -0.89
N ASN A 30 4.59 -13.56 -0.37
CA ASN A 30 4.61 -15.01 -0.59
C ASN A 30 3.49 -15.76 0.14
N HIS A 31 2.71 -15.08 1.00
CA HIS A 31 1.69 -15.70 1.85
C HIS A 31 0.23 -15.26 1.58
N ILE A 32 -0.06 -14.55 0.49
CA ILE A 32 -1.37 -13.88 0.34
C ILE A 32 -2.21 -14.43 -0.81
N GLY A 33 -3.20 -15.25 -0.43
CA GLY A 33 -4.52 -15.40 -1.06
C GLY A 33 -4.61 -16.04 -2.46
N GLU A 34 -5.81 -16.49 -2.82
CA GLU A 34 -6.11 -16.90 -4.19
C GLU A 34 -6.45 -15.67 -5.06
N GLY A 35 -5.87 -15.59 -6.26
CA GLY A 35 -6.19 -14.54 -7.25
C GLY A 35 -4.96 -13.96 -7.96
N PRO A 36 -5.13 -13.19 -9.07
CA PRO A 36 -4.02 -12.61 -9.81
C PRO A 36 -3.45 -11.35 -9.14
N THR A 37 -2.13 -11.24 -9.09
CA THR A 37 -1.42 -10.01 -8.73
C THR A 37 -1.70 -8.91 -9.77
N ARG A 38 -2.12 -7.72 -9.32
CA ARG A 38 -2.28 -6.53 -10.18
C ARG A 38 -1.10 -5.56 -10.02
N LEU A 39 -0.52 -5.15 -11.14
CA LEU A 39 0.46 -4.06 -11.21
C LEU A 39 -0.22 -2.86 -11.90
N ASN A 40 -0.38 -1.75 -11.19
CA ASN A 40 -0.99 -0.53 -11.72
C ASN A 40 0.10 0.44 -12.21
N GLN A 41 -0.10 1.02 -13.39
CA GLN A 41 0.67 2.17 -13.88
C GLN A 41 -0.30 3.32 -14.15
N SER A 42 0.06 4.51 -13.68
CA SER A 42 -0.79 5.69 -13.67
C SER A 42 -0.01 6.89 -14.22
N PRO A 43 -0.49 7.61 -15.26
CA PRO A 43 0.10 8.89 -15.64
C PRO A 43 -0.17 9.93 -14.55
N SER A 44 0.83 10.77 -14.26
CA SER A 44 0.68 11.87 -13.31
C SER A 44 -0.01 13.09 -13.96
N PRO A 45 -0.88 13.83 -13.23
CA PRO A 45 -1.38 13.54 -11.88
C PRO A 45 -2.54 12.53 -11.90
N LYS A 46 -2.59 11.66 -10.89
CA LYS A 46 -3.70 10.73 -10.65
C LYS A 46 -3.96 10.63 -9.15
N VAL A 47 -5.24 10.56 -8.81
CA VAL A 47 -5.72 10.25 -7.45
C VAL A 47 -6.28 8.84 -7.48
N ASP A 48 -5.78 8.00 -6.58
CA ASP A 48 -6.29 6.64 -6.36
C ASP A 48 -7.00 6.62 -5.01
N ASP A 49 -8.29 6.28 -5.02
CA ASP A 49 -9.09 6.12 -3.81
C ASP A 49 -9.12 4.64 -3.40
N TYR A 50 -8.78 4.38 -2.15
CA TYR A 50 -8.68 3.03 -1.60
C TYR A 50 -9.86 2.77 -0.68
N HIS A 51 -10.78 1.89 -1.10
CA HIS A 51 -11.84 1.43 -0.21
C HIS A 51 -11.27 0.66 0.99
N ASN A 52 -11.74 1.01 2.19
CA ASN A 52 -11.56 0.28 3.46
C ASN A 52 -12.26 -1.10 3.42
N ALA A 53 -11.86 -1.96 2.49
CA ALA A 53 -12.23 -3.36 2.54
C ALA A 53 -11.31 -4.06 3.57
N SER A 54 -11.81 -5.09 4.26
CA SER A 54 -11.05 -5.91 5.22
C SER A 54 -9.97 -6.78 4.54
N ARG A 55 -9.05 -6.14 3.82
CA ARG A 55 -7.95 -6.76 3.09
C ARG A 55 -6.67 -5.98 3.36
N VAL A 56 -5.57 -6.71 3.50
CA VAL A 56 -4.24 -6.09 3.57
C VAL A 56 -3.82 -5.70 2.15
N GLN A 57 -3.38 -4.45 1.98
CA GLN A 57 -2.91 -3.95 0.68
C GLN A 57 -1.45 -3.55 0.76
N TYR A 58 -0.72 -3.79 -0.33
CA TYR A 58 0.67 -3.39 -0.47
C TYR A 58 0.81 -2.38 -1.59
N VAL A 59 1.48 -1.27 -1.30
CA VAL A 59 1.79 -0.25 -2.30
C VAL A 59 3.30 -0.16 -2.42
N ALA A 60 3.83 -0.59 -3.57
CA ALA A 60 5.23 -0.47 -3.91
C ALA A 60 5.42 0.70 -4.88
N HIS A 61 6.21 1.68 -4.47
CA HIS A 61 6.53 2.83 -5.30
C HIS A 61 7.90 2.67 -5.95
N LEU A 62 7.91 2.51 -7.28
CA LEU A 62 9.11 2.22 -8.06
C LEU A 62 9.79 3.49 -8.60
N ALA A 63 9.01 4.48 -9.04
CA ALA A 63 9.50 5.73 -9.61
C ALA A 63 8.42 6.81 -9.59
N GLY A 64 8.83 8.08 -9.51
CA GLY A 64 7.93 9.24 -9.46
C GLY A 64 7.81 9.81 -8.04
N ILE A 65 6.68 10.46 -7.77
CA ILE A 65 6.26 10.90 -6.43
C ILE A 65 4.81 10.46 -6.27
N SER A 66 4.52 9.81 -5.14
CA SER A 66 3.15 9.46 -4.76
C SER A 66 2.84 9.99 -3.36
N GLU A 67 1.56 10.23 -3.09
CA GLU A 67 1.05 10.56 -1.76
C GLU A 67 -0.09 9.60 -1.44
N ILE A 68 -0.04 9.03 -0.24
CA ILE A 68 -1.06 8.11 0.27
C ILE A 68 -1.59 8.73 1.56
N GLU A 69 -2.90 8.94 1.60
CA GLU A 69 -3.63 9.36 2.78
C GLU A 69 -4.57 8.23 3.21
N VAL A 70 -4.64 7.95 4.51
CA VAL A 70 -5.63 7.03 5.11
C VAL A 70 -6.68 7.84 5.90
N ALA A 71 -7.81 7.21 6.21
CA ALA A 71 -9.01 7.87 6.73
C ALA A 71 -8.81 8.70 8.01
N ASP A 72 -7.81 8.38 8.83
CA ASP A 72 -7.45 9.14 10.04
C ASP A 72 -6.64 10.42 9.75
N GLY A 73 -6.39 10.74 8.48
CA GLY A 73 -5.61 11.88 8.02
C GLY A 73 -4.10 11.64 8.03
N THR A 74 -3.63 10.42 8.33
CA THR A 74 -2.21 10.08 8.22
C THR A 74 -1.79 10.06 6.75
N VAL A 75 -0.82 10.92 6.41
CA VAL A 75 -0.29 11.06 5.06
C VAL A 75 1.14 10.50 4.96
N ARG A 76 1.44 9.78 3.88
CA ARG A 76 2.79 9.33 3.54
C ARG A 76 3.15 9.64 2.10
N ARG A 77 4.27 10.33 1.92
CA ARG A 77 4.84 10.66 0.61
C ARG A 77 5.94 9.69 0.22
N LEU A 78 5.77 9.03 -0.92
CA LEU A 78 6.67 8.00 -1.44
C LEU A 78 7.52 8.51 -2.59
#